data_AF-A0AAV0NFW5-F1
#
_entry.id   AF-A0AAV0NFW5-F1
#
_cell.length_a   1.000
_cell.length_b   1.000
_cell.length_c   1.000
_cell.angle_alpha   90.00
_cell.angle_beta   90.00
_cell.angle_gamma   90.00
#
_symmetry.space_group_name_H-M   'P 1'
#
loop_
_entity.id
_entity.type
_entity.pdbx_description
1 polymer ?
#
loop_
_entity_poly.entity_id
_entity_poly.type
_entity_poly.pdbx_seq_one_letter_code
_entity_poly.pdbx_strand_id
1 'polypeptide(L)'
;MEAGKRKTEEEQQTLVDRKRKAEISEPPTTTTTVTMNAVETLVTQIQGLSGSPNDVVALHAHLNKVDEALRGESARLLPFLDQIDPSIHSLGYLYLLDACTSGPVSKELAANLVLITSRFITSCSTEQIRLAPEKFTGMCKRFKDQVLLIEAPMRGVAPLLVAVRKVQPSSEHLTSLHPDFLQLCLLAKCYKTGLSLLEDDIFEVTQPRDLFLYCYYGGMICIGQKHFQKALELLHNVVTAPMTSINAIAVEAYKKYALVSLIDNGQFSPGLPKYASSSAQRNLKNFCQDNNLGLVKQVVSSMYKRNIQRLTQTYLTLSLQDIANTVQLNSAKEAEMHVLQMVVLPIQDGEIFATINQKDGMVRFLEDPEQYKSSGVIERIDSSIQRLMTLSKKLTNMDEQMSCDSLYLAKVNSKDNLAKENVSFLSLCWNIDK
;
A
#
# COMPACT_ATOMS: atom_id res chain seq x y z
N MET A 1 -13.23 63.02 39.96
CA MET A 1 -13.29 61.59 39.55
C MET A 1 -14.67 61.15 39.04
N GLU A 2 -15.55 62.07 38.57
CA GLU A 2 -16.88 61.70 38.04
C GLU A 2 -17.13 62.08 36.58
N ALA A 3 -16.30 62.95 35.97
CA ALA A 3 -16.44 63.33 34.56
C ALA A 3 -15.80 62.31 33.58
N GLY A 4 -14.84 61.51 34.05
CA GLY A 4 -14.15 60.49 33.24
C GLY A 4 -14.83 59.13 33.20
N LYS A 5 -15.86 58.88 34.03
CA LYS A 5 -16.64 57.62 34.03
C LYS A 5 -17.87 57.69 33.11
N ARG A 6 -18.49 58.87 32.95
CA ARG A 6 -19.69 59.03 32.09
C ARG A 6 -19.38 58.93 30.59
N LYS A 7 -18.20 59.37 30.15
CA LYS A 7 -17.76 59.21 28.75
C LYS A 7 -17.54 57.75 28.36
N THR A 8 -17.09 56.92 29.29
CA THR A 8 -16.83 55.49 29.04
C THR A 8 -18.11 54.66 29.02
N GLU A 9 -19.16 55.08 29.74
CA GLU A 9 -20.48 54.43 29.72
C GLU A 9 -21.30 54.79 28.47
N GLU A 10 -21.25 56.04 27.98
CA GLU A 10 -21.90 56.44 26.72
C GLU A 10 -21.23 55.80 25.48
N GLU A 11 -19.90 55.62 25.48
CA GLU A 11 -19.18 54.91 24.41
C GLU A 11 -19.42 53.40 24.43
N GLN A 12 -19.69 52.80 25.60
CA GLN A 12 -20.04 51.38 25.70
C GLN A 12 -21.50 51.12 25.31
N GLN A 13 -22.43 52.01 25.63
CA GLN A 13 -23.84 51.88 25.25
C GLN A 13 -24.04 52.03 23.73
N THR A 14 -23.33 52.98 23.10
CA THR A 14 -23.36 53.17 21.64
C THR A 14 -22.70 52.02 20.86
N LEU A 15 -21.77 51.28 21.47
CA LEU A 15 -21.17 50.07 20.88
C LEU A 15 -22.09 48.84 21.00
N VAL A 16 -22.87 48.74 22.08
CA VAL A 16 -23.88 47.68 22.28
C VAL A 16 -25.09 47.87 21.35
N ASP A 17 -25.53 49.12 21.13
CA ASP A 17 -26.62 49.41 20.19
C ASP A 17 -26.19 49.26 18.72
N ARG A 18 -24.91 49.50 18.40
CA ARG A 18 -24.34 49.15 17.09
C ARG A 18 -24.20 47.64 16.87
N LYS A 19 -23.93 46.86 17.93
CA LYS A 19 -23.95 45.40 17.87
C LYS A 19 -25.36 44.84 17.70
N ARG A 20 -26.36 45.38 18.39
CA ARG A 20 -27.78 44.97 18.22
C ARG A 20 -28.37 45.35 16.87
N LYS A 21 -27.96 46.48 16.26
CA LYS A 21 -28.36 46.83 14.88
C LYS A 21 -27.66 46.01 13.80
N ALA A 22 -26.53 45.38 14.11
CA ALA A 22 -25.84 44.46 13.21
C ALA A 22 -26.40 43.03 13.25
N GLU A 23 -27.21 42.68 14.27
CA GLU A 23 -27.87 41.38 14.40
C GLU A 23 -29.25 41.29 13.70
N ILE A 24 -29.75 42.35 13.05
CA ILE A 24 -31.09 42.36 12.38
C ILE A 24 -30.99 42.70 10.88
N SER A 25 -29.83 42.50 10.25
CA SER A 25 -29.70 42.68 8.80
C SER A 25 -28.92 41.53 8.19
N GLU A 26 -29.48 40.33 8.27
CA GLU A 26 -29.16 39.31 7.28
C GLU A 26 -29.68 39.80 5.92
N PRO A 27 -28.84 39.82 4.85
CA PRO A 27 -29.38 39.90 3.50
C PRO A 27 -30.27 38.67 3.28
N PRO A 28 -31.27 38.70 2.39
CA PRO A 28 -32.02 37.49 2.08
C PRO A 28 -31.03 36.51 1.46
N THR A 29 -30.55 35.56 2.26
CA THR A 29 -30.04 34.31 1.75
C THR A 29 -31.22 33.71 1.01
N THR A 30 -31.18 33.78 -0.31
CA THR A 30 -31.83 32.81 -1.19
C THR A 30 -31.23 31.45 -0.83
N THR A 31 -31.64 30.93 0.31
CA THR A 31 -31.60 29.52 0.64
C THR A 31 -32.60 28.93 -0.32
N THR A 32 -32.14 28.56 -1.51
CA THR A 32 -32.90 27.70 -2.40
C THR A 32 -33.16 26.44 -1.59
N THR A 33 -34.34 26.39 -0.98
CA THR A 33 -34.90 25.18 -0.42
C THR A 33 -35.07 24.25 -1.61
N VAL A 34 -34.07 23.37 -1.79
CA VAL A 34 -34.21 22.21 -2.65
C VAL A 34 -35.33 21.40 -2.00
N THR A 35 -36.51 21.51 -2.60
CA THR A 35 -37.73 20.82 -2.19
C THR A 35 -37.57 19.35 -2.57
N MET A 36 -38.23 18.40 -1.89
CA MET A 36 -38.14 16.95 -2.19
C MET A 36 -38.20 16.64 -3.70
N ASN A 37 -38.95 17.43 -4.46
CA ASN A 37 -39.05 17.38 -5.92
C ASN A 37 -37.70 17.43 -6.66
N ALA A 38 -36.69 18.10 -6.14
CA ALA A 38 -35.42 18.29 -6.84
C ALA A 38 -34.51 17.06 -6.77
N VAL A 39 -34.49 16.33 -5.64
CA VAL A 39 -33.80 15.02 -5.56
C VAL A 39 -34.54 13.98 -6.39
N GLU A 40 -35.87 13.96 -6.32
CA GLU A 40 -36.69 13.08 -7.19
C GLU A 40 -36.44 13.35 -8.67
N THR A 41 -36.39 14.63 -9.06
CA THR A 41 -36.02 15.02 -10.43
C THR A 41 -34.63 14.51 -10.79
N LEU A 42 -33.65 14.63 -9.89
CA LEU A 42 -32.30 14.12 -10.13
C LEU A 42 -32.30 12.59 -10.30
N VAL A 43 -33.06 11.84 -9.49
CA VAL A 43 -33.19 10.38 -9.64
C VAL A 43 -33.75 10.03 -11.01
N THR A 44 -34.80 10.72 -11.48
CA THR A 44 -35.34 10.48 -12.83
C THR A 44 -34.35 10.80 -13.94
N GLN A 45 -33.51 11.83 -13.77
CA GLN A 45 -32.44 12.16 -14.71
C GLN A 45 -31.33 11.11 -14.72
N ILE A 46 -30.95 10.60 -13.55
CA ILE A 46 -29.98 9.50 -13.44
C ILE A 46 -30.51 8.27 -14.20
N GLN A 47 -31.76 7.91 -14.00
CA GLN A 47 -32.41 6.78 -14.69
C GLN A 47 -32.45 7.00 -16.21
N GLY A 48 -32.76 8.22 -16.67
CA GLY A 48 -32.85 8.54 -18.10
C GLY A 48 -31.50 8.63 -18.82
N LEU A 49 -30.45 9.09 -18.15
CA LEU A 49 -29.14 9.41 -18.78
C LEU A 49 -28.07 8.34 -18.58
N SER A 50 -28.37 7.23 -17.90
CA SER A 50 -27.38 6.15 -17.67
C SER A 50 -27.28 5.13 -18.81
N GLY A 51 -28.10 5.27 -19.87
CA GLY A 51 -28.23 4.28 -20.94
C GLY A 51 -27.17 4.36 -22.05
N SER A 52 -26.51 5.50 -22.26
CA SER A 52 -25.51 5.67 -23.33
C SER A 52 -24.25 6.40 -22.85
N PRO A 53 -23.05 6.14 -23.43
CA PRO A 53 -21.82 6.81 -22.99
C PRO A 53 -21.86 8.33 -23.08
N ASN A 54 -22.49 8.88 -24.13
CA ASN A 54 -22.61 10.34 -24.30
C ASN A 54 -23.53 10.95 -23.24
N ASP A 55 -24.64 10.27 -22.92
CA ASP A 55 -25.57 10.71 -21.90
C ASP A 55 -24.94 10.65 -20.51
N VAL A 56 -24.10 9.63 -20.24
CA VAL A 56 -23.36 9.52 -18.98
C VAL A 56 -22.36 10.66 -18.81
N VAL A 57 -21.71 11.14 -19.87
CA VAL A 57 -20.83 12.33 -19.79
C VAL A 57 -21.65 13.59 -19.49
N ALA A 58 -22.82 13.76 -20.11
CA ALA A 58 -23.72 14.86 -19.81
C ALA A 58 -24.22 14.78 -18.35
N LEU A 59 -24.55 13.58 -17.87
CA LEU A 59 -24.92 13.30 -16.49
C LEU A 59 -23.78 13.65 -15.53
N HIS A 60 -22.54 13.28 -15.84
CA HIS A 60 -21.36 13.65 -15.03
C HIS A 60 -21.21 15.18 -14.88
N ALA A 61 -21.38 15.92 -15.98
CA ALA A 61 -21.33 17.38 -15.94
C ALA A 61 -22.46 17.98 -15.09
N HIS A 62 -23.65 17.39 -15.10
CA HIS A 62 -24.76 17.80 -14.25
C HIS A 62 -24.50 17.47 -12.77
N LEU A 63 -24.10 16.24 -12.47
CA LEU A 63 -23.79 15.76 -11.12
C LEU A 63 -22.71 16.61 -10.43
N ASN A 64 -21.69 17.04 -11.17
CA ASN A 64 -20.67 17.95 -10.64
C ASN A 64 -21.24 19.33 -10.24
N LYS A 65 -22.29 19.82 -10.92
CA LYS A 65 -22.93 21.10 -10.56
C LYS A 65 -23.78 20.99 -9.30
N VAL A 66 -24.42 19.83 -9.09
CA VAL A 66 -25.30 19.60 -7.94
C VAL A 66 -24.61 18.98 -6.74
N ASP A 67 -23.31 18.66 -6.84
CA ASP A 67 -22.55 17.93 -5.81
C ASP A 67 -22.61 18.56 -4.41
N GLU A 68 -22.41 19.88 -4.32
CA GLU A 68 -22.47 20.59 -3.04
C GLU A 68 -23.89 20.63 -2.46
N ALA A 69 -24.92 20.73 -3.33
CA ALA A 69 -26.31 20.66 -2.88
C ALA A 69 -26.66 19.28 -2.32
N LEU A 70 -26.17 18.20 -2.96
CA LEU A 70 -26.34 16.83 -2.49
C LEU A 70 -25.75 16.62 -1.10
N ARG A 71 -24.57 17.18 -0.82
CA ARG A 71 -23.97 17.10 0.53
C ARG A 71 -24.83 17.79 1.60
N GLY A 72 -25.47 18.91 1.25
CA GLY A 72 -26.42 19.61 2.11
C GLY A 72 -27.63 18.76 2.52
N GLU A 73 -27.99 17.77 1.70
CA GLU A 73 -29.16 16.90 1.91
C GLU A 73 -28.81 15.46 2.32
N SER A 74 -27.54 15.19 2.66
CA SER A 74 -26.99 13.86 2.95
C SER A 74 -27.86 12.96 3.84
N ALA A 75 -28.52 13.51 4.87
CA ALA A 75 -29.38 12.76 5.79
C ALA A 75 -30.66 12.19 5.14
N ARG A 76 -31.08 12.71 3.98
CA ARG A 76 -32.34 12.34 3.29
C ARG A 76 -32.12 11.50 2.04
N LEU A 77 -30.88 11.31 1.59
CA LEU A 77 -30.57 10.67 0.31
C LEU A 77 -30.69 9.14 0.32
N LEU A 78 -30.57 8.50 1.49
CA LEU A 78 -30.53 7.03 1.62
C LEU A 78 -31.71 6.30 0.97
N PRO A 79 -32.99 6.69 1.18
CA PRO A 79 -34.13 6.01 0.57
C PRO A 79 -34.17 6.08 -0.97
N PHE A 80 -33.49 7.06 -1.57
CA PHE A 80 -33.45 7.19 -3.03
C PHE A 80 -32.49 6.19 -3.68
N LEU A 81 -31.56 5.61 -2.93
CA LEU A 81 -30.67 4.55 -3.44
C LEU A 81 -31.45 3.29 -3.83
N ASP A 82 -32.58 3.00 -3.18
CA ASP A 82 -33.42 1.84 -3.52
C ASP A 82 -34.12 1.98 -4.88
N GLN A 83 -34.20 3.20 -5.43
CA GLN A 83 -34.81 3.50 -6.73
C GLN A 83 -33.82 3.40 -7.89
N ILE A 84 -32.53 3.19 -7.59
CA ILE A 84 -31.44 3.28 -8.56
C ILE A 84 -30.66 1.97 -8.58
N ASP A 85 -30.60 1.33 -9.74
CA ASP A 85 -29.77 0.13 -9.92
C ASP A 85 -28.26 0.48 -9.88
N PRO A 86 -27.46 -0.14 -8.99
CA PRO A 86 -26.05 0.19 -8.81
C PRO A 86 -25.15 -0.25 -9.98
N SER A 87 -25.58 -1.18 -10.83
CA SER A 87 -24.83 -1.67 -12.00
C SER A 87 -25.12 -0.85 -13.26
N ILE A 88 -26.35 -0.38 -13.42
CA ILE A 88 -26.78 0.42 -14.58
C ILE A 88 -26.46 1.90 -14.36
N HIS A 89 -26.75 2.42 -13.17
CA HIS A 89 -26.69 3.86 -12.86
C HIS A 89 -25.51 4.20 -11.94
N SER A 90 -24.39 3.50 -12.11
CA SER A 90 -23.27 3.53 -11.15
C SER A 90 -22.72 4.92 -10.88
N LEU A 91 -22.68 5.81 -11.88
CA LEU A 91 -22.20 7.18 -11.69
C LEU A 91 -23.13 7.98 -10.78
N GLY A 92 -24.44 7.97 -11.04
CA GLY A 92 -25.41 8.66 -10.20
C GLY A 92 -25.46 8.08 -8.78
N TYR A 93 -25.44 6.74 -8.68
CA TYR A 93 -25.38 6.03 -7.41
C TYR A 93 -24.13 6.43 -6.60
N LEU A 94 -22.98 6.57 -7.25
CA LEU A 94 -21.74 7.02 -6.62
C LEU A 94 -21.91 8.41 -5.98
N TYR A 95 -22.46 9.39 -6.68
CA TYR A 95 -22.62 10.74 -6.14
C TYR A 95 -23.56 10.78 -4.93
N LEU A 96 -24.68 10.04 -4.99
CA LEU A 96 -25.61 9.96 -3.86
C LEU A 96 -24.97 9.27 -2.66
N LEU A 97 -24.29 8.14 -2.87
CA LEU A 97 -23.62 7.40 -1.80
C LEU A 97 -22.42 8.19 -1.23
N ASP A 98 -21.67 8.89 -2.07
CA ASP A 98 -20.58 9.80 -1.69
C ASP A 98 -21.09 10.87 -0.73
N ALA A 99 -22.22 11.52 -1.05
CA ALA A 99 -22.88 12.50 -0.20
C ALA A 99 -23.45 11.89 1.09
N CYS A 100 -24.09 10.72 1.04
CA CYS A 100 -24.57 9.99 2.23
C CYS A 100 -23.46 9.68 3.24
N THR A 101 -22.23 9.50 2.75
CA THR A 101 -21.09 9.08 3.55
C THR A 101 -20.14 10.22 3.89
N SER A 102 -20.39 11.47 3.47
CA SER A 102 -19.42 12.58 3.62
C SER A 102 -19.39 13.18 5.02
N GLY A 103 -20.49 13.07 5.77
CA GLY A 103 -20.62 13.56 7.15
C GLY A 103 -20.17 12.55 8.20
N PRO A 104 -20.17 12.94 9.49
CA PRO A 104 -19.99 12.01 10.59
C PRO A 104 -21.16 11.01 10.65
N VAL A 105 -20.84 9.73 10.84
CA VAL A 105 -21.81 8.63 10.79
C VAL A 105 -21.81 7.91 12.13
N SER A 106 -22.99 7.63 12.70
CA SER A 106 -23.13 6.81 13.91
C SER A 106 -22.76 5.34 13.64
N LYS A 107 -22.43 4.56 14.69
CA LYS A 107 -22.10 3.13 14.53
C LYS A 107 -23.24 2.33 13.88
N GLU A 108 -24.49 2.67 14.19
CA GLU A 108 -25.69 2.05 13.62
C GLU A 108 -25.86 2.36 12.13
N LEU A 109 -25.74 3.64 11.76
CA LEU A 109 -25.85 4.07 10.37
C LEU A 109 -24.69 3.52 9.54
N ALA A 110 -23.48 3.43 10.12
CA ALA A 110 -22.31 2.84 9.49
C ALA A 110 -22.55 1.35 9.17
N ALA A 111 -23.19 0.59 10.04
CA ALA A 111 -23.48 -0.83 9.79
C ALA A 111 -24.38 -1.04 8.56
N ASN A 112 -25.35 -0.15 8.34
CA ASN A 112 -26.21 -0.14 7.16
C ASN A 112 -25.42 0.30 5.91
N LEU A 113 -24.72 1.44 5.98
CA LEU A 113 -23.92 1.99 4.88
C LEU A 113 -22.83 1.02 4.41
N VAL A 114 -22.20 0.24 5.30
CA VAL A 114 -21.23 -0.80 4.94
C VAL A 114 -21.87 -1.85 4.03
N LEU A 115 -23.11 -2.27 4.30
CA LEU A 115 -23.79 -3.26 3.46
C LEU A 115 -24.11 -2.67 2.08
N ILE A 116 -24.68 -1.46 2.05
CA ILE A 116 -25.05 -0.74 0.82
C ILE A 116 -23.81 -0.51 -0.05
N THR A 117 -22.75 0.01 0.55
CA THR A 117 -21.49 0.33 -0.13
C THR A 117 -20.77 -0.92 -0.63
N SER A 118 -20.76 -2.00 0.16
CA SER A 118 -20.20 -3.29 -0.26
C SER A 118 -20.91 -3.85 -1.49
N ARG A 119 -22.24 -3.75 -1.54
CA ARG A 119 -23.03 -4.18 -2.71
C ARG A 119 -22.69 -3.34 -3.92
N PHE A 120 -22.69 -2.01 -3.77
CA PHE A 120 -22.34 -1.07 -4.83
C PHE A 120 -20.94 -1.32 -5.42
N ILE A 121 -19.91 -1.41 -4.58
CA ILE A 121 -18.52 -1.68 -5.03
C ILE A 121 -18.47 -2.97 -5.86
N THR A 122 -19.22 -3.99 -5.46
CA THR A 122 -19.23 -5.28 -6.16
C THR A 122 -19.94 -5.18 -7.52
N SER A 123 -21.08 -4.50 -7.59
CA SER A 123 -21.93 -4.48 -8.79
C SER A 123 -21.69 -3.33 -9.77
N CYS A 124 -21.01 -2.25 -9.37
CA CYS A 124 -20.90 -1.04 -10.21
C CYS A 124 -20.14 -1.24 -11.53
N SER A 125 -20.52 -0.49 -12.57
CA SER A 125 -19.77 -0.41 -13.84
C SER A 125 -18.44 0.30 -13.63
N THR A 126 -17.37 -0.35 -14.12
CA THR A 126 -16.00 0.17 -14.07
C THR A 126 -15.86 1.44 -14.94
N GLU A 127 -16.49 1.46 -16.11
CA GLU A 127 -16.46 2.56 -17.05
C GLU A 127 -17.03 3.84 -16.44
N GLN A 128 -18.19 3.71 -15.77
CA GLN A 128 -18.86 4.85 -15.15
C GLN A 128 -18.10 5.40 -13.95
N ILE A 129 -17.62 4.55 -13.03
CA ILE A 129 -16.88 5.04 -11.85
C ILE A 129 -15.54 5.68 -12.22
N ARG A 130 -14.94 5.28 -13.35
CA ARG A 130 -13.69 5.88 -13.86
C ARG A 130 -13.88 7.29 -14.41
N LEU A 131 -15.11 7.78 -14.59
CA LEU A 131 -15.40 9.19 -14.87
C LEU A 131 -15.18 10.08 -13.65
N ALA A 132 -15.31 9.52 -12.43
CA ALA A 132 -15.12 10.23 -11.17
C ALA A 132 -14.26 9.41 -10.16
N PRO A 133 -12.99 9.10 -10.50
CA PRO A 133 -12.16 8.17 -9.74
C PRO A 133 -11.82 8.68 -8.33
N GLU A 134 -11.68 9.99 -8.15
CA GLU A 134 -11.42 10.62 -6.84
C GLU A 134 -12.60 10.45 -5.89
N LYS A 135 -13.84 10.58 -6.38
CA LYS A 135 -15.06 10.35 -5.58
C LYS A 135 -15.17 8.89 -5.16
N PHE A 136 -15.00 7.98 -6.11
CA PHE A 136 -15.03 6.55 -5.81
C PHE A 136 -13.94 6.15 -4.79
N THR A 137 -12.73 6.68 -4.96
CA THR A 137 -11.62 6.47 -4.02
C THR A 137 -11.94 7.04 -2.63
N GLY A 138 -12.44 8.26 -2.56
CA GLY A 138 -12.84 8.89 -1.30
C GLY A 138 -13.96 8.15 -0.58
N MET A 139 -14.93 7.61 -1.33
CA MET A 139 -15.99 6.75 -0.79
C MET A 139 -15.43 5.42 -0.26
N CYS A 140 -14.49 4.78 -0.98
CA CYS A 140 -13.86 3.54 -0.54
C CYS A 140 -13.03 3.73 0.75
N LYS A 141 -12.35 4.88 0.89
CA LYS A 141 -11.61 5.22 2.12
C LYS A 141 -12.53 5.38 3.32
N ARG A 142 -13.66 6.07 3.15
CA ARG A 142 -14.68 6.19 4.22
C ARG A 142 -15.37 4.86 4.50
N PHE A 143 -15.60 4.02 3.50
CA PHE A 143 -16.07 2.66 3.69
C PHE A 143 -15.12 1.86 4.59
N LYS A 144 -13.80 1.93 4.35
CA LYS A 144 -12.80 1.33 5.25
C LYS A 144 -12.98 1.86 6.68
N ASP A 145 -13.04 3.18 6.86
CA ASP A 145 -13.17 3.79 8.18
C ASP A 145 -14.48 3.36 8.89
N GLN A 146 -15.58 3.23 8.15
CA GLN A 146 -16.86 2.72 8.67
C GLN A 146 -16.78 1.26 9.09
N VAL A 147 -16.11 0.41 8.31
CA VAL A 147 -15.88 -1.00 8.66
C VAL A 147 -15.05 -1.12 9.94
N LEU A 148 -14.08 -0.22 10.15
CA LEU A 148 -13.29 -0.15 11.38
C LEU A 148 -14.12 0.38 12.55
N LEU A 149 -15.00 1.37 12.33
CA LEU A 149 -15.91 1.91 13.34
C LEU A 149 -16.88 0.85 13.88
N ILE A 150 -17.35 -0.06 13.02
CA ILE A 150 -18.19 -1.20 13.43
C ILE A 150 -17.38 -2.42 13.89
N GLU A 151 -16.05 -2.29 14.02
CA GLU A 151 -15.13 -3.32 14.51
C GLU A 151 -15.17 -4.64 13.70
N ALA A 152 -15.47 -4.55 12.40
CA ALA A 152 -15.64 -5.73 11.54
C ALA A 152 -14.74 -5.69 10.28
N PRO A 153 -13.40 -5.54 10.41
CA PRO A 153 -12.45 -5.33 9.29
C PRO A 153 -12.57 -6.37 8.17
N MET A 154 -12.93 -7.62 8.50
CA MET A 154 -13.21 -8.69 7.54
C MET A 154 -14.24 -8.31 6.47
N ARG A 155 -15.27 -7.53 6.82
CA ARG A 155 -16.34 -7.13 5.89
C ARG A 155 -15.83 -6.19 4.79
N GLY A 156 -14.71 -5.52 5.00
CA GLY A 156 -14.13 -4.61 4.03
C GLY A 156 -13.11 -5.25 3.08
N VAL A 157 -12.59 -6.45 3.39
CA VAL A 157 -11.48 -7.07 2.64
C VAL A 157 -11.87 -7.36 1.19
N ALA A 158 -12.91 -8.16 0.95
CA ALA A 158 -13.31 -8.54 -0.40
C ALA A 158 -13.82 -7.34 -1.23
N PRO A 159 -14.69 -6.45 -0.70
CA PRO A 159 -15.12 -5.27 -1.45
C PRO A 159 -13.95 -4.35 -1.80
N LEU A 160 -13.04 -4.07 -0.87
CA LEU A 160 -11.94 -3.16 -1.15
C LEU A 160 -10.93 -3.73 -2.16
N LEU A 161 -10.75 -5.06 -2.22
CA LEU A 161 -10.01 -5.70 -3.31
C LEU A 161 -10.67 -5.45 -4.67
N VAL A 162 -11.99 -5.61 -4.76
CA VAL A 162 -12.75 -5.31 -5.99
C VAL A 162 -12.59 -3.84 -6.38
N ALA A 163 -12.69 -2.93 -5.41
CA ALA A 163 -12.50 -1.49 -5.65
C ALA A 163 -11.11 -1.16 -6.21
N VAL A 164 -10.05 -1.76 -5.65
CA VAL A 164 -8.68 -1.62 -6.16
C VAL A 164 -8.62 -2.01 -7.63
N ARG A 165 -9.14 -3.19 -7.99
CA ARG A 165 -9.12 -3.71 -9.38
C ARG A 165 -9.93 -2.84 -10.35
N LYS A 166 -11.08 -2.30 -9.93
CA LYS A 166 -11.89 -1.46 -10.82
C LYS A 166 -11.25 -0.09 -11.10
N VAL A 167 -10.63 0.54 -10.09
CA VAL A 167 -9.99 1.87 -10.26
C VAL A 167 -8.63 1.76 -10.93
N GLN A 168 -7.93 0.66 -10.73
CA GLN A 168 -6.59 0.43 -11.25
C GLN A 168 -6.55 0.52 -12.79
N PRO A 169 -5.80 1.47 -13.39
CA PRO A 169 -5.71 1.62 -14.84
C PRO A 169 -5.10 0.40 -15.55
N SER A 170 -4.04 -0.15 -14.95
CA SER A 170 -3.35 -1.38 -15.36
C SER A 170 -2.89 -2.13 -14.10
N SER A 171 -2.72 -3.46 -14.17
CA SER A 171 -2.25 -4.28 -13.04
C SER A 171 -0.92 -3.83 -12.43
N GLU A 172 -0.19 -2.99 -13.17
CA GLU A 172 1.15 -2.50 -12.86
C GLU A 172 1.15 -1.14 -12.14
N HIS A 173 -0.03 -0.55 -11.96
CA HIS A 173 -0.20 0.79 -11.41
C HIS A 173 -0.64 0.77 -9.94
N LEU A 174 0.11 1.48 -9.09
CA LEU A 174 -0.21 1.63 -7.68
C LEU A 174 -1.28 2.69 -7.44
N THR A 175 -2.47 2.26 -7.05
CA THR A 175 -3.55 3.18 -6.63
C THR A 175 -3.50 3.48 -5.14
N SER A 176 -4.09 4.61 -4.74
CA SER A 176 -4.16 4.99 -3.32
C SER A 176 -5.04 4.07 -2.44
N LEU A 177 -5.78 3.13 -3.04
CA LEU A 177 -6.56 2.11 -2.32
C LEU A 177 -5.75 0.86 -1.96
N HIS A 178 -4.59 0.62 -2.60
CA HIS A 178 -3.76 -0.54 -2.30
C HIS A 178 -3.32 -0.57 -0.82
N PRO A 179 -2.79 0.54 -0.23
CA PRO A 179 -2.41 0.53 1.17
C PRO A 179 -3.59 0.33 2.12
N ASP A 180 -4.75 0.92 1.78
CA ASP A 180 -5.99 0.78 2.56
C ASP A 180 -6.47 -0.68 2.60
N PHE A 181 -6.39 -1.38 1.48
CA PHE A 181 -6.70 -2.81 1.39
C PHE A 181 -5.72 -3.67 2.20
N LEU A 182 -4.40 -3.44 2.08
CA LEU A 182 -3.41 -4.20 2.83
C LEU A 182 -3.53 -3.95 4.34
N GLN A 183 -3.86 -2.71 4.74
CA GLN A 183 -4.15 -2.37 6.12
C GLN A 183 -5.35 -3.17 6.65
N LEU A 184 -6.45 -3.28 5.89
CA LEU A 184 -7.59 -4.12 6.27
C LEU A 184 -7.20 -5.59 6.39
N CYS A 185 -6.41 -6.12 5.45
CA CYS A 185 -5.95 -7.51 5.50
C CYS A 185 -5.14 -7.77 6.78
N LEU A 186 -4.29 -6.84 7.20
CA LEU A 186 -3.52 -6.94 8.45
C LEU A 186 -4.44 -6.95 9.68
N LEU A 187 -5.37 -6.00 9.77
CA LEU A 187 -6.32 -5.89 10.89
C LEU A 187 -7.25 -7.09 10.99
N ALA A 188 -7.68 -7.61 9.85
CA ALA A 188 -8.55 -8.77 9.74
C ALA A 188 -7.79 -10.11 9.81
N LYS A 189 -6.45 -10.08 9.90
CA LYS A 189 -5.56 -11.26 9.84
C LYS A 189 -5.75 -12.13 8.58
N CYS A 190 -6.21 -11.52 7.48
CA CYS A 190 -6.40 -12.17 6.18
C CYS A 190 -5.16 -12.05 5.29
N TYR A 191 -4.05 -12.63 5.74
CA TYR A 191 -2.77 -12.50 5.05
C TYR A 191 -2.76 -13.18 3.67
N LYS A 192 -3.55 -14.24 3.46
CA LYS A 192 -3.62 -14.95 2.17
C LYS A 192 -4.20 -14.07 1.06
N THR A 193 -5.30 -13.38 1.35
CA THR A 193 -5.93 -12.43 0.42
C THR A 193 -5.02 -11.22 0.17
N GLY A 194 -4.31 -10.75 1.20
CA GLY A 194 -3.31 -9.70 1.03
C GLY A 194 -2.17 -10.13 0.10
N LEU A 195 -1.69 -11.37 0.26
CA LEU A 195 -0.59 -11.92 -0.54
C LEU A 195 -0.94 -12.01 -2.04
N SER A 196 -2.17 -12.39 -2.41
CA SER A 196 -2.58 -12.46 -3.82
C SER A 196 -2.54 -11.12 -4.56
N LEU A 197 -2.61 -9.99 -3.85
CA LEU A 197 -2.41 -8.67 -4.46
C LEU A 197 -0.91 -8.34 -4.63
N LEU A 198 -0.06 -8.85 -3.74
CA LEU A 198 1.40 -8.62 -3.76
C LEU A 198 2.13 -9.49 -4.79
N GLU A 199 1.43 -10.43 -5.42
CA GLU A 199 1.91 -11.22 -6.55
C GLU A 199 1.99 -10.40 -7.84
N ASP A 200 1.24 -9.30 -7.94
CA ASP A 200 1.31 -8.39 -9.08
C ASP A 200 2.58 -7.53 -9.04
N ASP A 201 3.25 -7.41 -10.18
CA ASP A 201 4.40 -6.52 -10.33
C ASP A 201 3.94 -5.07 -10.58
N ILE A 202 4.16 -4.22 -9.57
CA ILE A 202 3.86 -2.78 -9.62
C ILE A 202 5.09 -2.01 -10.10
N PHE A 203 4.92 -1.22 -11.16
CA PHE A 203 5.98 -0.42 -11.78
C PHE A 203 5.67 1.08 -11.79
N GLU A 204 4.39 1.46 -11.78
CA GLU A 204 3.96 2.86 -11.83
C GLU A 204 3.47 3.32 -10.46
N VAL A 205 4.03 4.44 -9.99
CA VAL A 205 3.72 5.02 -8.67
C VAL A 205 3.53 6.52 -8.82
N THR A 206 2.36 7.01 -8.41
CA THR A 206 2.05 8.45 -8.46
C THR A 206 2.37 9.16 -7.14
N GLN A 207 2.06 8.53 -6.01
CA GLN A 207 2.18 9.14 -4.69
C GLN A 207 3.22 8.41 -3.84
N PRO A 208 4.29 9.09 -3.38
CA PRO A 208 5.33 8.46 -2.57
C PRO A 208 4.75 7.80 -1.32
N ARG A 209 3.84 8.48 -0.62
CA ARG A 209 3.22 7.97 0.62
C ARG A 209 2.51 6.63 0.42
N ASP A 210 1.86 6.44 -0.72
CA ASP A 210 1.14 5.21 -1.02
C ASP A 210 2.13 4.06 -1.25
N LEU A 211 3.29 4.32 -1.89
CA LEU A 211 4.38 3.35 -2.00
C LEU A 211 4.94 2.96 -0.63
N PHE A 212 5.22 3.94 0.25
CA PHE A 212 5.71 3.67 1.61
C PHE A 212 4.77 2.71 2.36
N LEU A 213 3.48 2.99 2.34
CA LEU A 213 2.49 2.18 3.06
C LEU A 213 2.23 0.84 2.37
N TYR A 214 2.15 0.81 1.04
CA TYR A 214 2.00 -0.42 0.27
C TYR A 214 3.11 -1.41 0.59
N CYS A 215 4.36 -0.98 0.47
CA CYS A 215 5.51 -1.82 0.74
C CYS A 215 5.63 -2.18 2.22
N TYR A 216 5.33 -1.26 3.15
CA TYR A 216 5.37 -1.58 4.58
C TYR A 216 4.31 -2.61 4.99
N TYR A 217 3.04 -2.40 4.63
CA TYR A 217 1.96 -3.33 4.95
C TYR A 217 2.11 -4.65 4.20
N GLY A 218 2.54 -4.61 2.94
CA GLY A 218 2.86 -5.79 2.16
C GLY A 218 3.98 -6.61 2.80
N GLY A 219 5.06 -5.94 3.25
CA GLY A 219 6.14 -6.57 3.99
C GLY A 219 5.66 -7.25 5.27
N MET A 220 4.76 -6.62 6.03
CA MET A 220 4.14 -7.23 7.21
C MET A 220 3.28 -8.47 6.89
N ILE A 221 2.52 -8.44 5.79
CA ILE A 221 1.74 -9.59 5.32
C ILE A 221 2.67 -10.75 4.92
N CYS A 222 3.72 -10.45 4.16
CA CYS A 222 4.74 -11.44 3.78
C CYS A 222 5.44 -12.03 5.01
N ILE A 223 5.81 -11.22 6.01
CA ILE A 223 6.35 -11.71 7.30
C ILE A 223 5.35 -12.66 7.98
N GLY A 224 4.07 -12.28 8.06
CA GLY A 224 3.02 -13.10 8.66
C GLY A 224 2.85 -14.47 7.98
N GLN A 225 3.10 -14.51 6.67
CA GLN A 225 3.08 -15.72 5.85
C GLN A 225 4.45 -16.39 5.70
N LYS A 226 5.49 -15.92 6.40
CA LYS A 226 6.88 -16.40 6.31
C LYS A 226 7.49 -16.34 4.90
N HIS A 227 6.99 -15.47 4.03
CA HIS A 227 7.60 -15.17 2.74
C HIS A 227 8.69 -14.11 2.94
N PHE A 228 9.78 -14.49 3.62
CA PHE A 228 10.80 -13.56 4.09
C PHE A 228 11.54 -12.84 2.95
N GLN A 229 11.88 -13.56 1.87
CA GLN A 229 12.51 -12.96 0.69
C GLN A 229 11.67 -11.81 0.11
N LYS A 230 10.36 -12.04 -0.10
CA LYS A 230 9.46 -10.99 -0.60
C LYS A 230 9.27 -9.85 0.41
N ALA A 231 9.25 -10.17 1.71
CA ALA A 231 9.21 -9.16 2.76
C ALA A 231 10.46 -8.27 2.73
N LEU A 232 11.64 -8.84 2.52
CA LEU A 232 12.89 -8.08 2.38
C LEU A 232 12.85 -7.16 1.19
N GLU A 233 12.39 -7.62 0.02
CA GLU A 233 12.22 -6.77 -1.18
C GLU A 233 11.34 -5.56 -0.87
N LEU A 234 10.16 -5.79 -0.29
CA LEU A 234 9.20 -4.73 0.01
C LEU A 234 9.76 -3.76 1.07
N LEU A 235 10.32 -4.26 2.16
CA LEU A 235 10.90 -3.40 3.21
C LEU A 235 12.13 -2.64 2.70
N HIS A 236 12.93 -3.25 1.82
CA HIS A 236 14.06 -2.61 1.16
C HIS A 236 13.61 -1.43 0.29
N ASN A 237 12.50 -1.59 -0.45
CA ASN A 237 11.91 -0.50 -1.23
C ASN A 237 11.50 0.69 -0.35
N VAL A 238 10.99 0.43 0.86
CA VAL A 238 10.66 1.51 1.82
C VAL A 238 11.89 2.29 2.28
N VAL A 239 12.97 1.59 2.66
CA VAL A 239 14.16 2.24 3.23
C VAL A 239 15.04 2.91 2.18
N THR A 240 14.90 2.53 0.92
CA THR A 240 15.64 3.11 -0.21
C THR A 240 14.84 4.14 -1.00
N ALA A 241 13.51 4.20 -0.82
CA ALA A 241 12.67 5.20 -1.47
C ALA A 241 13.17 6.63 -1.22
N PRO A 242 13.13 7.51 -2.24
CA PRO A 242 13.53 8.90 -2.07
C PRO A 242 12.73 9.59 -0.95
N MET A 243 13.44 10.21 -0.02
CA MET A 243 12.85 10.98 1.09
C MET A 243 13.75 12.15 1.48
N THR A 244 13.14 13.30 1.72
CA THR A 244 13.84 14.51 2.19
C THR A 244 14.05 14.47 3.70
N SER A 245 13.03 14.05 4.44
CA SER A 245 13.06 13.79 5.88
C SER A 245 12.66 12.36 6.18
N ILE A 246 13.11 11.84 7.32
CA ILE A 246 12.67 10.53 7.79
C ILE A 246 11.23 10.58 8.25
N ASN A 247 10.46 9.60 7.82
CA ASN A 247 9.10 9.36 8.28
C ASN A 247 9.04 8.11 9.19
N ALA A 248 8.02 8.04 10.04
CA ALA A 248 7.85 6.93 10.99
C ALA A 248 7.69 5.56 10.31
N ILE A 249 7.12 5.53 9.10
CA ILE A 249 6.94 4.30 8.31
C ILE A 249 8.32 3.71 7.96
N ALA A 250 9.24 4.54 7.49
CA ALA A 250 10.60 4.13 7.13
C ALA A 250 11.40 3.62 8.33
N VAL A 251 11.24 4.26 9.50
CA VAL A 251 11.86 3.79 10.75
C VAL A 251 11.35 2.40 11.13
N GLU A 252 10.03 2.21 11.15
CA GLU A 252 9.42 0.93 11.48
C GLU A 252 9.70 -0.17 10.45
N ALA A 253 9.81 0.20 9.17
CA ALA A 253 10.22 -0.70 8.10
C ALA A 253 11.68 -1.12 8.26
N TYR A 254 12.60 -0.20 8.57
CA TYR A 254 14.02 -0.50 8.75
C TYR A 254 14.26 -1.47 9.91
N LYS A 255 13.57 -1.28 11.04
CA LYS A 255 13.63 -2.22 12.18
C LYS A 255 13.23 -3.64 11.75
N LYS A 256 12.13 -3.77 10.99
CA LYS A 256 11.65 -5.06 10.49
C LYS A 256 12.57 -5.63 9.42
N TYR A 257 13.13 -4.79 8.54
CA TYR A 257 14.10 -5.18 7.53
C TYR A 257 15.34 -5.82 8.17
N ALA A 258 15.88 -5.19 9.23
CA ALA A 258 17.01 -5.73 9.96
C ALA A 258 16.71 -7.11 10.55
N LEU A 259 15.56 -7.26 11.20
CA LEU A 259 15.16 -8.53 11.83
C LEU A 259 14.88 -9.62 10.81
N VAL A 260 14.18 -9.30 9.73
CA VAL A 260 13.92 -10.27 8.65
C VAL A 260 15.21 -10.65 7.95
N SER A 261 16.17 -9.74 7.79
CA SER A 261 17.48 -10.06 7.22
C SER A 261 18.26 -11.02 8.12
N LEU A 262 18.15 -10.88 9.43
CA LEU A 262 18.73 -11.84 10.38
C LEU A 262 18.00 -13.19 10.36
N ILE A 263 16.69 -13.22 10.10
CA ILE A 263 15.92 -14.46 9.98
C ILE A 263 16.32 -15.23 8.72
N ASP A 264 16.31 -14.55 7.58
CA ASP A 264 16.44 -15.15 6.26
C ASP A 264 17.92 -15.29 5.85
N ASN A 265 18.66 -14.18 5.87
CA ASN A 265 20.06 -14.14 5.47
C ASN A 265 21.03 -14.45 6.61
N GLY A 266 20.57 -14.53 7.86
CA GLY A 266 21.42 -14.82 9.04
C GLY A 266 22.45 -13.74 9.36
N GLN A 267 22.45 -12.65 8.61
CA GLN A 267 23.36 -11.51 8.74
C GLN A 267 22.58 -10.25 8.40
N PHE A 268 23.03 -9.13 8.95
CA PHE A 268 22.47 -7.82 8.65
C PHE A 268 23.58 -6.79 8.51
N SER A 269 23.61 -6.11 7.37
CA SER A 269 24.46 -4.95 7.14
C SER A 269 23.64 -3.66 7.35
N PRO A 270 23.99 -2.80 8.31
CA PRO A 270 23.23 -1.59 8.58
C PRO A 270 23.38 -0.53 7.48
N GLY A 271 24.39 -0.65 6.63
CA GLY A 271 24.64 0.26 5.51
C GLY A 271 23.59 0.09 4.41
N LEU A 272 22.94 1.19 4.03
CA LEU A 272 22.04 1.23 2.88
C LEU A 272 22.82 1.46 1.58
N PRO A 273 22.29 1.06 0.41
CA PRO A 273 22.92 1.31 -0.89
C PRO A 273 23.20 2.80 -1.13
N LYS A 274 24.20 3.09 -1.98
CA LYS A 274 24.63 4.47 -2.29
C LYS A 274 23.51 5.33 -2.90
N TYR A 275 22.57 4.71 -3.61
CA TYR A 275 21.43 5.39 -4.23
C TYR A 275 20.30 5.73 -3.24
N ALA A 276 20.32 5.18 -2.02
CA ALA A 276 19.37 5.56 -0.98
C ALA A 276 19.60 7.02 -0.56
N SER A 277 18.55 7.69 -0.07
CA SER A 277 18.67 9.11 0.31
C SER A 277 19.69 9.32 1.43
N SER A 278 20.37 10.46 1.41
CA SER A 278 21.33 10.85 2.46
C SER A 278 20.67 10.89 3.84
N SER A 279 19.42 11.34 3.92
CA SER A 279 18.59 11.34 5.12
C SER A 279 18.39 9.92 5.66
N ALA A 280 18.09 8.94 4.79
CA ALA A 280 17.95 7.53 5.18
C ALA A 280 19.29 6.95 5.67
N GLN A 281 20.36 7.11 4.89
CA GLN A 281 21.71 6.58 5.21
C GLN A 281 22.25 7.11 6.54
N ARG A 282 22.03 8.40 6.85
CA ARG A 282 22.56 9.04 8.05
C ARG A 282 21.86 8.57 9.33
N ASN A 283 20.55 8.39 9.26
CA ASN A 283 19.72 8.33 10.45
C ASN A 283 19.10 6.95 10.72
N LEU A 284 18.71 6.16 9.69
CA LEU A 284 18.00 4.89 9.91
C LEU A 284 18.81 3.88 10.74
N LYS A 285 20.13 3.83 10.52
CA LYS A 285 21.06 2.98 11.30
C LYS A 285 21.03 3.20 12.82
N ASN A 286 20.53 4.35 13.28
CA ASN A 286 20.49 4.69 14.71
C ASN A 286 19.22 4.14 15.41
N PHE A 287 18.22 3.64 14.67
CA PHE A 287 16.90 3.30 15.21
C PHE A 287 16.68 1.80 15.53
N CYS A 288 17.74 1.00 15.65
CA CYS A 288 17.64 -0.46 15.84
C CYS A 288 17.18 -0.92 17.25
N GLN A 289 16.65 -0.06 18.12
CA GLN A 289 16.52 -0.36 19.56
C GLN A 289 15.13 -0.76 20.09
N ASP A 290 14.05 -0.84 19.28
CA ASP A 290 12.68 -1.00 19.84
C ASP A 290 11.88 -2.26 19.45
N ASN A 291 11.07 -2.71 20.42
CA ASN A 291 9.84 -3.52 20.39
C ASN A 291 9.48 -4.30 19.11
N ASN A 292 10.14 -5.44 18.92
CA ASN A 292 9.75 -6.47 17.94
C ASN A 292 9.90 -7.88 18.51
N LEU A 293 9.42 -8.13 19.73
CA LEU A 293 9.68 -9.36 20.49
C LEU A 293 9.39 -10.66 19.71
N GLY A 294 8.33 -10.68 18.89
CA GLY A 294 7.99 -11.84 18.05
C GLY A 294 9.06 -12.14 16.98
N LEU A 295 9.55 -11.11 16.29
CA LEU A 295 10.63 -11.24 15.32
C LEU A 295 11.96 -11.55 16.00
N VAL A 296 12.23 -10.99 17.19
CA VAL A 296 13.44 -11.33 17.96
C VAL A 296 13.44 -12.81 18.34
N LYS A 297 12.31 -13.38 18.76
CA LYS A 297 12.19 -14.83 18.99
C LYS A 297 12.45 -15.64 17.72
N GLN A 298 11.96 -15.17 16.57
CA GLN A 298 12.25 -15.81 15.29
C GLN A 298 13.73 -15.70 14.91
N VAL A 299 14.40 -14.57 15.17
CA VAL A 299 15.85 -14.40 14.97
C VAL A 299 16.65 -15.37 15.84
N VAL A 300 16.27 -15.54 17.11
CA VAL A 300 16.94 -16.52 17.99
C VAL A 300 16.71 -17.94 17.46
N SER A 301 15.49 -18.27 17.05
CA SER A 301 15.18 -19.58 16.45
C SER A 301 15.92 -19.81 15.13
N SER A 302 16.05 -18.80 14.27
CA SER A 302 16.77 -18.91 13.00
C SER A 302 18.27 -19.04 13.22
N MET A 303 18.82 -18.41 14.26
CA MET A 303 20.22 -18.55 14.64
C MET A 303 20.54 -20.01 14.99
N TYR A 304 19.71 -20.66 15.81
CA TYR A 304 19.90 -22.08 16.14
C TYR A 304 19.84 -22.97 14.89
N LYS A 305 18.82 -22.77 14.04
CA LYS A 305 18.69 -23.48 12.77
C LYS A 305 19.91 -23.32 11.88
N ARG A 306 20.39 -22.09 11.73
CA ARG A 306 21.55 -21.78 10.88
C ARG A 306 22.86 -22.34 11.43
N ASN A 307 23.03 -22.32 12.76
CA ASN A 307 24.19 -22.96 13.39
C ASN A 307 24.17 -24.48 13.13
N ILE A 308 23.01 -25.13 13.20
CA ILE A 308 22.85 -26.54 12.84
C ILE A 308 23.12 -26.77 11.33
N GLN A 309 22.61 -25.90 10.44
CA GLN A 309 22.92 -25.98 9.00
C GLN A 309 24.43 -25.89 8.73
N ARG A 310 25.17 -25.06 9.47
CA ARG A 310 26.63 -24.99 9.29
C ARG A 310 27.34 -26.30 9.68
N LEU A 311 26.78 -27.08 10.61
CA LEU A 311 27.34 -28.38 10.98
C LEU A 311 27.23 -29.39 9.84
N THR A 312 26.25 -29.27 8.95
CA THR A 312 26.13 -30.18 7.79
C THR A 312 27.25 -30.00 6.78
N GLN A 313 27.90 -28.83 6.77
CA GLN A 313 29.03 -28.52 5.87
C GLN A 313 30.36 -29.13 6.36
N THR A 314 30.47 -29.41 7.66
CA THR A 314 31.72 -29.87 8.29
C THR A 314 31.63 -31.32 8.78
N TYR A 315 30.44 -31.80 9.13
CA TYR A 315 30.23 -33.09 9.74
C TYR A 315 29.29 -33.94 8.87
N LEU A 316 29.65 -35.21 8.66
CA LEU A 316 28.74 -36.21 8.11
C LEU A 316 27.86 -36.82 9.21
N THR A 317 28.41 -36.99 10.41
CA THR A 317 27.69 -37.56 11.56
C THR A 317 28.18 -36.90 12.84
N LEU A 318 27.27 -36.52 13.73
CA LEU A 318 27.56 -35.78 14.96
C LEU A 318 26.59 -36.18 16.08
N SER A 319 27.05 -36.21 17.34
CA SER A 319 26.18 -36.57 18.46
C SER A 319 25.21 -35.42 18.80
N LEU A 320 24.01 -35.76 19.30
CA LEU A 320 23.02 -34.78 19.76
C LEU A 320 23.56 -33.90 20.90
N GLN A 321 24.44 -34.43 21.74
CA GLN A 321 25.07 -33.67 22.81
C GLN A 321 26.11 -32.67 22.28
N ASP A 322 26.91 -33.06 21.28
CA ASP A 322 27.87 -32.16 20.64
C ASP A 322 27.16 -31.06 19.85
N ILE A 323 26.04 -31.38 19.20
CA ILE A 323 25.17 -30.38 18.57
C ILE A 323 24.68 -29.40 19.63
N ALA A 324 24.15 -29.87 20.76
CA ALA A 324 23.68 -29.00 21.84
C ALA A 324 24.78 -28.08 22.36
N ASN A 325 25.99 -28.61 22.59
CA ASN A 325 27.14 -27.84 23.08
C ASN A 325 27.59 -26.78 22.05
N THR A 326 27.67 -27.16 20.78
CA THR A 326 28.19 -26.27 19.71
C THR A 326 27.18 -25.17 19.36
N VAL A 327 25.88 -25.48 19.43
CA VAL A 327 24.78 -24.57 19.11
C VAL A 327 24.30 -23.78 20.34
N GLN A 328 24.81 -24.11 21.53
CA GLN A 328 24.44 -23.52 22.83
C GLN A 328 22.97 -23.76 23.21
N LEU A 329 22.50 -24.99 23.03
CA LEU A 329 21.19 -25.47 23.49
C LEU A 329 21.32 -26.10 24.88
N ASN A 330 20.23 -26.15 25.63
CA ASN A 330 20.26 -26.58 27.03
C ASN A 330 20.39 -28.10 27.18
N SER A 331 20.00 -28.89 26.15
CA SER A 331 20.04 -30.34 26.22
C SER A 331 20.11 -31.03 24.85
N ALA A 332 20.59 -32.27 24.83
CA ALA A 332 20.53 -33.15 23.66
C ALA A 332 19.08 -33.36 23.15
N LYS A 333 18.07 -33.33 24.04
CA LYS A 333 16.65 -33.40 23.65
C LYS A 333 16.18 -32.16 22.91
N GLU A 334 16.64 -30.99 23.33
CA GLU A 334 16.35 -29.72 22.64
C GLU A 334 17.03 -29.68 21.26
N ALA A 335 18.26 -30.18 21.16
CA ALA A 335 18.95 -30.37 19.88
C ALA A 335 18.19 -31.35 18.97
N GLU A 336 17.73 -32.48 19.49
CA GLU A 336 16.91 -33.45 18.74
C GLU A 336 15.63 -32.81 18.20
N MET A 337 14.92 -32.05 19.05
CA MET A 337 13.71 -31.34 18.65
C MET A 337 13.99 -30.33 17.52
N HIS A 338 15.08 -29.56 17.59
CA HIS A 338 15.44 -28.63 16.53
C HIS A 338 15.82 -29.34 15.22
N VAL A 339 16.63 -30.40 15.28
CA VAL A 339 17.00 -31.20 14.09
C VAL A 339 15.76 -31.84 13.48
N LEU A 340 14.87 -32.43 14.29
CA LEU A 340 13.59 -32.98 13.81
C LEU A 340 12.73 -31.91 13.15
N GLN A 341 12.63 -30.72 13.75
CA GLN A 341 11.89 -29.61 13.14
C GLN A 341 12.45 -29.22 11.78
N MET A 342 13.77 -29.23 11.60
CA MET A 342 14.41 -28.86 10.34
C MET A 342 14.32 -29.96 9.27
N VAL A 343 14.26 -31.23 9.68
CA VAL A 343 14.11 -32.39 8.77
C VAL A 343 12.64 -32.62 8.37
N VAL A 344 11.71 -32.48 9.32
CA VAL A 344 10.32 -32.95 9.16
C VAL A 344 9.35 -31.82 8.82
N LEU A 345 9.61 -30.56 9.21
CA LEU A 345 8.65 -29.48 8.94
C LEU A 345 8.90 -28.84 7.57
N PRO A 346 7.92 -28.90 6.65
CA PRO A 346 8.02 -28.33 5.31
C PRO A 346 7.66 -26.85 5.34
N ILE A 347 8.46 -26.01 6.01
CA ILE A 347 8.24 -24.55 6.01
C ILE A 347 8.95 -23.92 4.80
N GLN A 348 8.74 -24.50 3.60
CA GLN A 348 9.62 -24.45 2.42
C GLN A 348 10.73 -25.51 2.59
N ASP A 349 10.72 -26.51 1.70
CA ASP A 349 11.70 -27.60 1.49
C ASP A 349 12.72 -27.85 2.63
N GLY A 350 12.68 -29.05 3.23
CA GLY A 350 13.49 -29.46 4.39
C GLY A 350 14.83 -28.75 4.52
N GLU A 351 14.96 -27.90 5.55
CA GLU A 351 16.09 -26.99 5.74
C GLU A 351 17.44 -27.72 5.87
N ILE A 352 17.40 -29.01 6.24
CA ILE A 352 18.50 -29.98 6.17
C ILE A 352 17.95 -31.37 5.84
N PHE A 353 18.75 -32.17 5.14
CA PHE A 353 18.51 -33.61 4.99
C PHE A 353 19.32 -34.35 6.06
N ALA A 354 18.66 -35.05 6.98
CA ALA A 354 19.34 -35.77 8.04
C ALA A 354 18.51 -36.96 8.56
N THR A 355 19.19 -37.92 9.18
CA THR A 355 18.59 -39.06 9.88
C THR A 355 19.07 -39.09 11.32
N ILE A 356 18.15 -39.37 12.26
CA ILE A 356 18.44 -39.40 13.69
C ILE A 356 18.40 -40.84 14.18
N ASN A 357 19.49 -41.29 14.78
CA ASN A 357 19.55 -42.57 15.48
C ASN A 357 19.42 -42.33 16.99
N GLN A 358 18.22 -42.55 17.51
CA GLN A 358 17.91 -42.35 18.94
C GLN A 358 18.62 -43.34 19.86
N LYS A 359 18.97 -44.54 19.38
CA LYS A 359 19.68 -45.54 20.20
C LYS A 359 21.10 -45.10 20.49
N ASP A 360 21.76 -44.52 19.49
CA ASP A 360 23.15 -44.10 19.58
C ASP A 360 23.30 -42.60 19.90
N GLY A 361 22.19 -41.85 19.88
CA GLY A 361 22.19 -40.40 20.11
C GLY A 361 22.92 -39.61 19.01
N MET A 362 22.96 -40.13 17.79
CA MET A 362 23.71 -39.57 16.66
C MET A 362 22.80 -39.05 15.56
N VAL A 363 23.19 -37.95 14.93
CA VAL A 363 22.56 -37.38 13.74
C VAL A 363 23.50 -37.58 12.56
N ARG A 364 23.01 -38.19 11.48
CA ARG A 364 23.72 -38.33 10.21
C ARG A 364 23.12 -37.38 9.18
N PHE A 365 23.92 -36.43 8.71
CA PHE A 365 23.54 -35.48 7.68
C PHE A 365 23.64 -36.15 6.29
N LEU A 366 22.70 -35.81 5.41
CA LEU A 366 22.54 -36.36 4.07
C LEU A 366 22.65 -35.22 3.04
N GLU A 367 22.98 -35.58 1.80
CA GLU A 367 22.90 -34.66 0.66
C GLU A 367 21.46 -34.52 0.18
N ASP A 368 21.18 -33.44 -0.56
CA ASP A 368 19.89 -33.19 -1.18
C ASP A 368 19.55 -34.34 -2.16
N PRO A 369 18.41 -35.04 -1.98
CA PRO A 369 18.00 -36.11 -2.88
C PRO A 369 17.58 -35.61 -4.27
N GLU A 370 17.31 -34.32 -4.47
CA GLU A 370 16.88 -33.76 -5.75
C GLU A 370 18.04 -33.67 -6.75
N GLN A 371 17.95 -34.45 -7.84
CA GLN A 371 18.97 -34.51 -8.91
C GLN A 371 18.64 -33.61 -10.11
N TYR A 372 17.76 -32.62 -9.93
CA TYR A 372 17.23 -31.75 -11.01
C TYR A 372 16.50 -32.52 -12.13
N LYS A 373 15.96 -33.69 -11.81
CA LYS A 373 15.25 -34.55 -12.78
C LYS A 373 13.75 -34.56 -12.57
N SER A 374 13.26 -34.01 -11.46
CA SER A 374 11.84 -34.01 -11.16
C SER A 374 11.05 -33.07 -12.07
N SER A 375 9.79 -33.44 -12.36
CA SER A 375 8.85 -32.57 -13.08
C SER A 375 8.72 -31.20 -12.42
N GLY A 376 8.73 -31.14 -11.09
CA GLY A 376 8.64 -29.89 -10.33
C GLY A 376 9.82 -28.95 -10.57
N VAL A 377 11.04 -29.46 -10.75
CA VAL A 377 12.20 -28.62 -11.12
C VAL A 377 12.00 -28.03 -12.52
N ILE A 378 11.52 -28.81 -13.48
CA ILE A 378 11.28 -28.36 -14.85
C ILE A 378 10.20 -27.26 -14.86
N GLU A 379 9.09 -27.45 -14.15
CA GLU A 379 8.02 -26.46 -14.02
C GLU A 379 8.50 -25.14 -13.39
N ARG A 380 9.36 -25.21 -12.36
CA ARG A 380 9.97 -24.02 -11.75
C ARG A 380 10.90 -23.27 -12.72
N ILE A 381 11.68 -23.99 -13.51
CA ILE A 381 12.56 -23.40 -14.53
C ILE A 381 11.72 -22.74 -15.62
N ASP A 382 10.70 -23.42 -16.14
CA ASP A 382 9.82 -22.87 -17.18
C ASP A 382 9.10 -21.60 -16.69
N SER A 383 8.54 -21.62 -15.48
CA SER A 383 7.94 -20.42 -14.86
C SER A 383 8.93 -19.27 -14.74
N SER A 384 10.19 -19.56 -14.39
CA SER A 384 11.25 -18.55 -14.29
C SER A 384 11.60 -17.96 -15.66
N ILE A 385 11.66 -18.80 -16.71
CA ILE A 385 11.89 -18.37 -18.10
C ILE A 385 10.75 -17.46 -18.58
N GLN A 386 9.49 -17.86 -18.37
CA GLN A 386 8.33 -17.05 -18.76
C GLN A 386 8.34 -15.67 -18.09
N ARG A 387 8.71 -15.62 -16.81
CA ARG A 387 8.83 -14.35 -16.07
C ARG A 387 9.95 -13.48 -16.64
N LEU A 388 11.12 -14.06 -16.94
CA LEU A 388 12.23 -13.34 -17.56
C LEU A 388 11.89 -12.80 -18.95
N MET A 389 11.19 -13.59 -19.77
CA MET A 389 10.72 -13.13 -21.09
C MET A 389 9.77 -11.94 -20.98
N THR A 390 8.82 -12.01 -20.05
CA THR A 390 7.87 -10.92 -19.79
C THR A 390 8.60 -9.64 -19.35
N LEU A 391 9.55 -9.76 -18.42
CA LEU A 391 10.34 -8.64 -17.93
C LEU A 391 11.23 -8.05 -19.04
N SER A 392 11.87 -8.89 -19.85
CA SER A 392 12.70 -8.45 -20.97
C SER A 392 11.90 -7.66 -21.99
N LYS A 393 10.70 -8.16 -22.37
CA LYS A 393 9.81 -7.44 -23.29
C LYS A 393 9.40 -6.08 -22.73
N LYS A 394 9.12 -6.03 -21.42
CA LYS A 394 8.78 -4.77 -20.75
C LYS A 394 9.95 -3.79 -20.74
N LEU A 395 11.17 -4.26 -20.46
CA LEU A 395 12.37 -3.43 -20.50
C LEU A 395 12.59 -2.83 -21.90
N THR A 396 12.41 -3.62 -22.96
CA THR A 396 12.47 -3.12 -24.35
C THR A 396 11.43 -2.03 -24.61
N ASN A 397 10.18 -2.23 -24.19
CA ASN A 397 9.13 -1.23 -24.36
C ASN A 397 9.43 0.07 -23.57
N MET A 398 9.98 -0.05 -22.35
CA MET A 398 10.40 1.12 -21.57
C MET A 398 11.55 1.88 -22.25
N ASP A 399 12.53 1.17 -22.83
CA ASP A 399 13.64 1.77 -23.57
C ASP A 399 13.14 2.50 -24.83
N GLU A 400 12.23 1.88 -25.58
CA GLU A 400 11.56 2.50 -26.73
C GLU A 400 10.82 3.78 -26.33
N GLN A 401 10.02 3.74 -25.26
CA GLN A 401 9.30 4.92 -24.75
C GLN A 401 10.24 6.05 -24.33
N MET A 402 11.33 5.74 -23.62
CA MET A 402 12.34 6.73 -23.25
C MET A 402 13.07 7.29 -24.49
N SER A 403 13.33 6.45 -25.50
CA SER A 403 14.00 6.88 -26.74
C SER A 403 13.17 7.89 -27.54
N CYS A 404 11.84 7.81 -27.44
CA CYS A 404 10.91 8.74 -28.08
C CYS A 404 10.54 9.94 -27.20
N ASP A 405 11.03 10.03 -25.97
CA ASP A 405 10.70 11.13 -25.06
C ASP A 405 11.34 12.44 -25.53
N SER A 406 10.52 13.49 -25.63
CA SER A 406 10.94 14.79 -26.19
C SER A 406 12.01 15.48 -25.34
N LEU A 407 11.96 15.34 -24.01
CA LEU A 407 12.95 15.91 -23.10
C LEU A 407 14.27 15.14 -23.18
N TYR A 408 14.19 13.81 -23.32
CA TYR A 408 15.36 12.97 -23.54
C TYR A 408 16.07 13.34 -24.84
N LEU A 409 15.33 13.39 -25.96
CA LEU A 409 15.86 13.78 -27.26
C LEU A 409 16.45 15.20 -27.25
N ALA A 410 15.77 16.16 -26.61
CA ALA A 410 16.30 17.52 -26.45
C ALA A 410 17.64 17.54 -25.69
N LYS A 411 17.78 16.74 -24.63
CA LYS A 411 19.01 16.66 -23.83
C LYS A 411 20.15 15.95 -24.56
N VAL A 412 19.86 14.89 -25.31
CA VAL A 412 20.86 14.19 -26.14
C VAL A 412 21.36 15.11 -27.25
N ASN A 413 20.46 15.76 -27.98
CA ASN A 413 20.81 16.73 -29.02
C ASN A 413 21.61 17.92 -28.46
N SER A 414 21.28 18.38 -27.25
CA SER A 414 22.02 19.47 -26.58
C SER A 414 23.44 19.05 -26.22
N LYS A 415 23.65 17.80 -25.76
CA LYS A 415 24.99 17.27 -25.49
C LYS A 415 25.81 17.08 -26.76
N ASP A 416 25.19 16.63 -27.85
CA ASP A 416 25.87 16.49 -29.15
C ASP A 416 26.26 17.86 -29.73
N ASN A 417 25.42 18.88 -29.53
CA ASN A 417 25.75 20.26 -29.92
C ASN A 417 26.86 20.85 -29.06
N LEU A 418 26.83 20.66 -27.73
CA LEU A 418 27.92 21.06 -26.82
C LEU A 418 29.24 20.35 -27.14
N ALA A 419 29.19 19.07 -27.52
CA ALA A 419 30.38 18.33 -27.96
C ALA A 419 30.95 18.91 -29.26
N LYS A 420 30.09 19.26 -30.23
CA LYS A 420 30.51 19.90 -31.49
C LYS A 420 31.06 21.31 -31.27
N GLU A 421 30.45 22.11 -30.41
CA GLU A 421 30.93 23.46 -30.05
C GLU A 421 32.27 23.40 -29.32
N ASN A 422 32.47 22.46 -28.40
CA ASN A 422 33.75 22.27 -27.71
C ASN A 422 34.87 21.85 -28.67
N VAL A 423 34.59 21.00 -29.66
CA VAL A 423 35.56 20.64 -30.71
C VAL A 423 35.88 21.86 -31.59
N SER A 424 34.88 22.66 -31.95
CA SER A 424 35.07 23.90 -32.71
C SER A 424 35.86 24.95 -31.92
N PHE A 425 35.59 25.10 -30.62
CA PHE A 425 36.28 26.04 -29.75
C PHE A 425 37.76 25.64 -29.54
N LEU A 426 38.03 24.36 -29.31
CA LEU A 426 39.40 23.83 -29.23
C LEU A 426 40.15 24.03 -30.56
N SER A 427 39.50 23.83 -31.70
CA SER A 427 40.09 24.10 -33.02
C SER A 427 40.36 25.59 -33.26
N LEU A 428 39.57 26.49 -32.68
CA LEU A 428 39.80 27.94 -32.76
C LEU A 428 40.95 28.38 -31.87
N CYS A 429 41.04 27.87 -30.63
CA CYS A 429 42.15 28.14 -29.73
C CYS A 429 43.49 27.66 -30.30
N TRP A 430 43.52 26.49 -30.95
CA TRP A 430 44.74 25.96 -31.57
C TRP A 430 45.26 26.78 -32.76
N ASN A 431 44.38 27.57 -33.41
CA ASN A 431 44.74 28.44 -34.53
C ASN A 431 45.13 29.86 -34.11
N ILE A 432 44.96 30.23 -32.84
CA ILE A 432 45.38 31.53 -32.29
C ILE A 432 46.81 31.47 -31.72
N ASP A 433 47.28 30.27 -31.37
CA ASP A 433 48.64 30.02 -30.84
C ASP A 433 49.68 29.66 -31.94
N LYS A 434 49.35 29.86 -33.23
CA LYS A 434 50.26 29.78 -34.38
C LYS A 434 50.38 31.13 -35.05
#